data_AF-A0A927X1P7-F1
#
_entry.id   AF-A0A927X1P7-F1
#
_cell.length_a   1.000
_cell.length_b   1.000
_cell.length_c   1.000
_cell.angle_alpha   90.00
_cell.angle_beta   90.00
_cell.angle_gamma   90.00
#
_symmetry.space_group_name_H-M   'P 1'
#
loop_
_entity.id
_entity.type
_entity.pdbx_description
1 polymer ?
#
loop_
_entity_poly.entity_id
_entity_poly.type
_entity_poly.pdbx_seq_one_letter_code
_entity_poly.pdbx_strand_id
1 'polypeptide(L)'
;MIKTRTAIIIMLVAILGSSTISAVSSMNSMVTKLETHFYAGDHNDNLSIYNDIIDKTEIASNLIKLAKEYVSSNDSHIKEIQKLVNDIPETKSISKLYGYVKALDSDVDWLLSELTNKSLSATHKELLTKYQSQYRSETNTINSDNYNTLVRQYYDETKGIPGSLFRLIAKKAEYFE
;
A
#
# COMPACT_ATOMS: atom_id res chain seq x y z
N MET A 1 34.29 18.29 -41.55
CA MET A 1 33.31 17.50 -42.32
C MET A 1 33.03 16.20 -41.58
N ILE A 2 31.90 16.10 -40.89
CA ILE A 2 31.47 14.82 -40.30
C ILE A 2 31.19 13.89 -41.49
N LYS A 3 31.88 12.74 -41.56
CA LYS A 3 31.61 11.75 -42.62
C LYS A 3 30.15 11.31 -42.51
N THR A 4 29.47 11.15 -43.64
CA THR A 4 28.02 10.85 -43.73
C THR A 4 27.60 9.68 -42.83
N ARG A 5 28.47 8.68 -42.66
CA ARG A 5 28.26 7.55 -41.73
C ARG A 5 28.19 7.96 -40.26
N THR A 6 29.03 8.89 -39.80
CA THR A 6 29.04 9.38 -38.43
C THR A 6 27.82 10.27 -38.15
N ALA A 7 27.36 11.05 -39.14
CA ALA A 7 26.14 11.85 -39.03
C ALA A 7 24.87 10.97 -38.94
N ILE A 8 24.79 9.89 -39.71
CA ILE A 8 23.68 8.91 -39.64
C ILE A 8 23.64 8.22 -38.27
N ILE A 9 24.80 7.85 -37.72
CA ILE A 9 24.89 7.24 -36.38
C ILE A 9 24.44 8.24 -35.30
N ILE A 10 24.89 9.49 -35.35
CA ILE A 10 24.47 10.53 -34.39
C ILE A 10 22.97 10.80 -34.50
N MET A 11 22.42 10.83 -35.71
CA MET A 11 20.99 11.05 -35.93
C MET A 11 20.15 9.86 -35.44
N LEU A 12 20.60 8.63 -35.67
CA LEU A 12 19.97 7.43 -35.10
C LEU A 12 20.06 7.42 -33.58
N VAL A 13 21.20 7.78 -32.99
CA VAL A 13 21.37 7.90 -31.53
C VAL A 13 20.50 9.02 -30.96
N ALA A 14 20.33 10.13 -31.65
CA ALA A 14 19.47 11.23 -31.22
C ALA A 14 17.97 10.88 -31.31
N ILE A 15 17.55 10.20 -32.39
CA ILE A 15 16.16 9.75 -32.57
C ILE A 15 15.83 8.64 -31.56
N LEU A 16 16.70 7.62 -31.44
CA LEU A 16 16.52 6.53 -30.48
C LEU A 16 16.64 7.02 -29.02
N GLY A 17 17.55 7.96 -28.76
CA GLY A 17 17.77 8.56 -27.43
C GLY A 17 16.59 9.42 -26.98
N SER A 18 16.04 10.27 -27.87
CA SER A 18 14.87 11.10 -27.55
C SER A 18 13.59 10.28 -27.34
N SER A 19 13.37 9.21 -28.12
CA SER A 19 12.25 8.29 -27.91
C SER A 19 12.37 7.45 -26.62
N THR A 20 13.60 7.18 -26.17
CA THR A 20 13.85 6.42 -24.94
C THR A 20 13.51 7.25 -23.71
N ILE A 21 13.94 8.53 -23.69
CA ILE A 21 13.68 9.44 -22.57
C ILE A 21 12.18 9.72 -22.42
N SER A 22 11.48 9.95 -23.54
CA SER A 22 10.03 10.18 -23.51
C SER A 22 9.24 8.96 -23.05
N ALA A 23 9.64 7.75 -23.49
CA ALA A 23 9.01 6.51 -23.06
C ALA A 23 9.22 6.23 -21.55
N VAL A 24 10.45 6.39 -21.04
CA VAL A 24 10.74 6.23 -19.61
C VAL A 24 9.99 7.26 -18.77
N SER A 25 9.94 8.51 -19.22
CA SER A 25 9.15 9.57 -18.56
C SER A 25 7.66 9.21 -18.50
N SER A 26 7.10 8.71 -19.60
CA SER A 26 5.71 8.27 -19.67
C SER A 26 5.42 7.10 -18.73
N MET A 27 6.31 6.10 -18.68
CA MET A 27 6.19 4.95 -17.75
C MET A 27 6.28 5.40 -16.29
N ASN A 28 7.24 6.29 -15.98
CA ASN A 28 7.36 6.86 -14.63
C ASN A 28 6.08 7.62 -14.24
N SER A 29 5.49 8.38 -15.16
CA SER A 29 4.21 9.06 -14.92
C SER A 29 3.07 8.09 -14.64
N MET A 30 3.01 6.94 -15.34
CA MET A 30 2.03 5.89 -15.05
C MET A 30 2.23 5.28 -13.66
N VAL A 31 3.48 4.99 -13.27
CA VAL A 31 3.77 4.50 -11.92
C VAL A 31 3.41 5.54 -10.87
N THR A 32 3.71 6.82 -11.09
CA THR A 32 3.29 7.89 -10.17
C THR A 32 1.77 7.95 -10.03
N LYS A 33 1.00 7.76 -11.11
CA LYS A 33 -0.47 7.71 -11.02
C LYS A 33 -0.96 6.53 -10.17
N LEU A 34 -0.35 5.36 -10.32
CA LEU A 34 -0.67 4.19 -9.49
C LEU A 34 -0.36 4.47 -8.01
N GLU A 35 0.79 5.08 -7.72
CA GLU A 35 1.12 5.48 -6.35
C GLU A 35 0.19 6.56 -5.81
N THR A 36 -0.19 7.54 -6.63
CA THR A 36 -1.19 8.55 -6.24
C THR A 36 -2.53 7.91 -5.94
N HIS A 37 -2.98 6.96 -6.76
CA HIS A 37 -4.20 6.19 -6.48
C HIS A 37 -4.10 5.48 -5.12
N PHE A 38 -2.99 4.77 -4.87
CA PHE A 38 -2.77 4.06 -3.61
C PHE A 38 -2.74 4.98 -2.38
N TYR A 39 -2.05 6.12 -2.46
CA TYR A 39 -1.81 7.01 -1.31
C TYR A 39 -2.88 8.09 -1.13
N ALA A 40 -3.44 8.62 -2.21
CA ALA A 40 -4.33 9.79 -2.20
C ALA A 40 -5.70 9.55 -2.84
N GLY A 41 -5.91 8.41 -3.52
CA GLY A 41 -7.15 8.09 -4.24
C GLY A 41 -7.17 8.64 -5.67
N ASP A 42 -8.22 8.32 -6.42
CA ASP A 42 -8.35 8.68 -7.85
C ASP A 42 -8.50 10.19 -8.09
N HIS A 43 -9.08 10.91 -7.13
CA HIS A 43 -9.39 12.34 -7.26
C HIS A 43 -8.73 13.21 -6.19
N ASN A 44 -7.72 12.69 -5.47
CA ASN A 44 -7.23 13.29 -4.22
C ASN A 44 -8.37 13.56 -3.21
N ASP A 45 -9.39 12.71 -3.24
CA ASP A 45 -10.55 12.75 -2.34
C ASP A 45 -10.26 12.11 -0.98
N ASN A 46 -9.02 11.63 -0.79
CA ASN A 46 -8.57 10.87 0.37
C ASN A 46 -9.29 9.53 0.55
N LEU A 47 -9.97 9.02 -0.48
CA LEU A 47 -10.50 7.66 -0.50
C LEU A 47 -9.44 6.76 -1.13
N SER A 48 -8.53 6.24 -0.30
CA SER A 48 -7.35 5.50 -0.74
C SER A 48 -7.06 4.32 0.18
N ILE A 49 -6.45 3.26 -0.38
CA ILE A 49 -5.98 2.11 0.41
C ILE A 49 -5.11 2.57 1.59
N TYR A 50 -4.22 3.54 1.37
CA TYR A 50 -3.36 4.04 2.44
C TYR A 50 -4.17 4.66 3.59
N ASN A 51 -5.18 5.47 3.30
CA ASN A 51 -6.00 6.08 4.35
C ASN A 51 -6.82 5.03 5.10
N ASP A 52 -7.38 4.03 4.42
CA ASP A 52 -8.06 2.90 5.07
C ASP A 52 -7.10 2.11 5.99
N ILE A 53 -5.83 1.96 5.59
CA ILE A 53 -4.77 1.36 6.43
C ILE A 53 -4.51 2.22 7.67
N ILE A 54 -4.42 3.55 7.52
CA ILE A 54 -4.22 4.46 8.65
C ILE A 54 -5.40 4.38 9.61
N ASP A 55 -6.63 4.37 9.11
CA ASP A 55 -7.83 4.23 9.94
C ASP A 55 -7.83 2.88 10.70
N LYS A 56 -7.39 1.79 10.06
CA LYS A 56 -7.14 0.51 10.75
C LYS A 56 -6.12 0.64 11.88
N THR A 57 -5.03 1.38 11.69
CA THR A 57 -4.04 1.59 12.77
C THR A 57 -4.62 2.41 13.92
N GLU A 58 -5.49 3.38 13.65
CA GLU A 58 -6.16 4.14 14.70
C GLU A 58 -7.12 3.25 15.50
N ILE A 59 -7.91 2.42 14.81
CA ILE A 59 -8.81 1.45 15.43
C ILE A 59 -8.00 0.46 16.30
N ALA A 60 -6.88 -0.06 15.79
CA ALA A 60 -6.00 -0.96 16.53
C ALA A 60 -5.41 -0.30 17.79
N SER A 61 -4.99 0.96 17.69
CA SER A 61 -4.54 1.76 18.84
C SER A 61 -5.65 1.92 19.89
N ASN A 62 -6.88 2.15 19.46
CA ASN A 62 -8.03 2.25 20.35
C ASN A 62 -8.41 0.90 20.99
N LEU A 63 -8.26 -0.21 20.26
CA LEU A 63 -8.40 -1.55 20.82
C LEU A 63 -7.36 -1.84 21.91
N ILE A 64 -6.10 -1.45 21.72
CA ILE A 64 -5.08 -1.55 22.78
C ILE A 64 -5.52 -0.77 24.02
N LYS A 65 -6.04 0.46 23.86
CA LYS A 65 -6.51 1.27 25.00
C LYS A 65 -7.65 0.57 25.75
N LEU A 66 -8.62 0.01 25.03
CA LEU A 66 -9.70 -0.78 25.60
C LEU A 66 -9.18 -2.03 26.33
N ALA A 67 -8.15 -2.68 25.78
CA ALA A 67 -7.61 -3.92 26.30
C ALA A 67 -6.83 -3.78 27.61
N LYS A 68 -6.37 -2.57 27.97
CA LYS A 68 -5.53 -2.34 29.17
C LYS A 68 -6.12 -2.87 30.48
N GLU A 69 -7.45 -2.94 30.58
CA GLU A 69 -8.15 -3.43 31.78
C GLU A 69 -8.36 -4.95 31.78
N TYR A 70 -8.10 -5.63 30.66
CA TYR A 70 -8.52 -7.01 30.44
C TYR A 70 -7.40 -7.94 29.98
N VAL A 71 -6.35 -7.39 29.38
CA VAL A 71 -5.21 -8.09 28.81
C VAL A 71 -3.92 -7.46 29.35
N SER A 72 -2.91 -8.29 29.62
CA SER A 72 -1.61 -7.81 30.09
C SER A 72 -0.95 -6.92 29.06
N SER A 73 -0.47 -5.74 29.47
CA SER A 73 0.33 -4.86 28.60
C SER A 73 1.68 -5.48 28.20
N ASN A 74 2.11 -6.55 28.87
CA ASN A 74 3.30 -7.30 28.52
C ASN A 74 3.09 -8.39 27.48
N ASP A 75 1.83 -8.63 27.09
CA ASP A 75 1.47 -9.60 26.06
C ASP A 75 2.19 -9.29 24.72
N SER A 76 2.68 -10.34 24.05
CA SER A 76 3.43 -10.19 22.80
C SER A 76 2.58 -9.62 21.68
N HIS A 77 1.29 -9.98 21.58
CA HIS A 77 0.40 -9.47 20.55
C HIS A 77 0.14 -7.97 20.75
N ILE A 78 -0.08 -7.53 22.01
CA ILE A 78 -0.23 -6.09 22.31
C ILE A 78 1.01 -5.31 21.89
N LYS A 79 2.21 -5.84 22.16
CA LYS A 79 3.48 -5.21 21.76
C LYS A 79 3.65 -5.14 20.25
N GLU A 80 3.29 -6.20 19.53
CA GLU A 80 3.41 -6.22 18.07
C GLU A 80 2.40 -5.27 17.41
N ILE A 81 1.15 -5.25 17.85
CA ILE A 81 0.17 -4.25 17.38
C ILE A 81 0.71 -2.84 17.62
N GLN A 82 1.24 -2.56 18.83
CA GLN A 82 1.78 -1.24 19.15
C GLN A 82 2.96 -0.86 18.24
N LYS A 83 3.82 -1.82 17.91
CA LYS A 83 4.93 -1.64 16.98
C LYS A 83 4.41 -1.36 15.56
N LEU A 84 3.47 -2.16 15.06
CA LEU A 84 2.89 -2.00 13.72
C LEU A 84 2.15 -0.67 13.55
N VAL A 85 1.40 -0.23 14.58
CA VAL A 85 0.75 1.08 14.60
C VAL A 85 1.76 2.23 14.44
N ASN A 86 3.00 2.06 14.94
CA ASN A 86 4.05 3.06 14.79
C ASN A 86 4.83 2.91 13.47
N ASP A 87 5.03 1.69 12.98
CA ASP A 87 5.84 1.40 11.79
C ASP A 87 5.09 1.66 10.47
N ILE A 88 3.75 1.49 10.46
CA ILE A 88 2.92 1.64 9.26
C ILE A 88 2.93 3.07 8.70
N PRO A 89 2.69 4.14 9.50
CA PRO A 89 2.71 5.51 8.98
C PRO A 89 4.07 5.95 8.42
N GLU A 90 5.15 5.31 8.85
CA GLU A 90 6.53 5.65 8.46
C GLU A 90 6.99 4.90 7.20
N THR A 91 6.28 3.86 6.76
CA THR A 91 6.70 3.07 5.59
C THR A 91 6.16 3.64 4.28
N LYS A 92 7.05 3.73 3.28
CA LYS A 92 6.74 4.24 1.94
C LYS A 92 6.72 3.17 0.85
N SER A 93 6.98 1.92 1.23
CA SER A 93 6.91 0.79 0.29
C SER A 93 5.55 0.14 0.41
N ILE A 94 4.82 0.13 -0.70
CA ILE A 94 3.50 -0.49 -0.85
C ILE A 94 3.59 -2.00 -0.59
N SER A 95 4.64 -2.66 -1.09
CA SER A 95 4.85 -4.09 -0.84
C SER A 95 5.12 -4.38 0.64
N LYS A 96 5.89 -3.52 1.34
CA LYS A 96 6.08 -3.68 2.79
C LYS A 96 4.80 -3.40 3.58
N LEU A 97 3.99 -2.43 3.17
CA LEU A 97 2.70 -2.14 3.79
C LEU A 97 1.80 -3.37 3.80
N TYR A 98 1.76 -4.14 2.71
CA TYR A 98 0.98 -5.37 2.67
C TYR A 98 1.37 -6.33 3.79
N GLY A 99 2.68 -6.59 3.95
CA GLY A 99 3.19 -7.44 5.02
C GLY A 99 2.82 -6.94 6.42
N TYR A 100 2.89 -5.62 6.65
CA TYR A 100 2.50 -5.02 7.92
C TYR A 100 1.00 -5.11 8.19
N VAL A 101 0.15 -4.88 7.18
CA VAL A 101 -1.30 -5.01 7.32
C VAL A 101 -1.69 -6.45 7.63
N LYS A 102 -1.08 -7.43 6.97
CA LYS A 102 -1.31 -8.86 7.26
C LYS A 102 -0.92 -9.24 8.69
N ALA A 103 0.21 -8.72 9.18
CA ALA A 103 0.62 -8.93 10.57
C ALA A 103 -0.36 -8.26 11.54
N LEU A 104 -0.78 -7.03 11.23
CA LEU A 104 -1.73 -6.27 12.05
C LEU A 104 -3.08 -6.99 12.13
N ASP A 105 -3.60 -7.48 11.02
CA ASP A 105 -4.85 -8.25 10.97
C ASP A 105 -4.78 -9.48 11.89
N SER A 106 -3.68 -10.23 11.83
CA SER A 106 -3.48 -11.43 12.66
C SER A 106 -3.53 -11.12 14.15
N ASP A 107 -2.81 -10.09 14.59
CA ASP A 107 -2.75 -9.74 16.02
C ASP A 107 -4.04 -9.04 16.51
N VAL A 108 -4.68 -8.24 15.65
CA VAL A 108 -5.98 -7.62 15.97
C VAL A 108 -7.08 -8.68 16.08
N ASP A 109 -7.11 -9.67 15.18
CA ASP A 109 -8.06 -10.78 15.26
C ASP A 109 -7.92 -11.56 16.58
N TRP A 110 -6.67 -11.80 17.00
CA TRP A 110 -6.39 -12.39 18.31
C TRP A 110 -6.94 -11.51 19.44
N LEU A 111 -6.65 -10.20 19.42
CA LEU A 111 -7.08 -9.28 20.49
C LEU A 111 -8.61 -9.17 20.57
N LEU A 112 -9.28 -9.11 19.41
CA LEU A 112 -10.73 -9.09 19.33
C LEU A 112 -11.35 -10.38 19.89
N SER A 113 -10.76 -11.53 19.59
CA SER A 113 -11.17 -12.82 20.16
C SER A 113 -10.98 -12.84 21.68
N GLU A 114 -9.82 -12.41 22.16
CA GLU A 114 -9.50 -12.38 23.59
C GLU A 114 -10.49 -11.49 24.35
N LEU A 115 -10.74 -10.27 23.87
CA LEU A 115 -11.69 -9.34 24.50
C LEU A 115 -13.14 -9.84 24.47
N THR A 116 -13.53 -10.54 23.40
CA THR A 116 -14.89 -11.14 23.30
C THR A 116 -15.12 -12.19 24.40
N ASN A 117 -14.06 -12.88 24.83
CA ASN A 117 -14.12 -13.90 25.87
C ASN A 117 -14.04 -13.33 27.31
N LYS A 118 -13.85 -12.01 27.47
CA LYS A 118 -13.78 -11.36 28.79
C LYS A 118 -15.14 -10.86 29.26
N SER A 119 -15.30 -10.77 30.57
CA SER A 119 -16.45 -10.12 31.21
C SER A 119 -16.33 -8.58 31.14
N LEU A 120 -16.52 -8.04 29.94
CA LEU A 120 -16.48 -6.59 29.69
C LEU A 120 -17.68 -5.86 30.33
N SER A 121 -17.49 -4.59 30.68
CA SER A 121 -18.59 -3.68 31.03
C SER A 121 -19.52 -3.46 29.82
N ALA A 122 -20.76 -3.02 30.04
CA ALA A 122 -21.69 -2.73 28.93
C ALA A 122 -21.10 -1.72 27.93
N THR A 123 -20.51 -0.64 28.45
CA THR A 123 -19.83 0.38 27.64
C THR A 123 -18.66 -0.20 26.85
N HIS A 124 -17.85 -1.06 27.45
CA HIS A 124 -16.72 -1.69 26.76
C HIS A 124 -17.16 -2.70 25.69
N LYS A 125 -18.30 -3.38 25.87
CA LYS A 125 -18.89 -4.24 24.83
C LYS A 125 -19.37 -3.44 23.63
N GLU A 126 -20.00 -2.29 23.85
CA GLU A 126 -20.42 -1.39 22.77
C GLU A 126 -19.22 -0.87 21.97
N LEU A 127 -18.15 -0.45 22.67
CA LEU A 127 -16.90 -0.05 22.02
C LEU A 127 -16.26 -1.19 21.23
N LEU A 128 -16.17 -2.40 21.81
CA LEU A 128 -15.63 -3.56 21.10
C LEU A 128 -16.43 -3.84 19.82
N THR A 129 -17.76 -3.84 19.90
CA THR A 129 -18.63 -4.07 18.74
C THR A 129 -18.43 -3.01 17.67
N LYS A 130 -18.30 -1.73 18.06
CA LYS A 130 -18.00 -0.63 17.15
C LYS A 130 -16.64 -0.86 16.45
N TYR A 131 -15.58 -1.13 17.21
CA TYR A 131 -14.25 -1.34 16.65
C TYR A 131 -14.18 -2.57 15.73
N GLN A 132 -14.84 -3.67 16.08
CA GLN A 132 -14.99 -4.84 15.20
C GLN A 132 -15.63 -4.46 13.87
N SER A 133 -16.74 -3.70 13.92
CA SER A 133 -17.45 -3.29 12.71
C SER A 133 -16.60 -2.36 11.83
N GLN A 134 -15.95 -1.37 12.43
CA GLN A 134 -15.08 -0.43 11.71
C GLN A 134 -13.89 -1.15 11.09
N TYR A 135 -13.17 -1.96 11.87
CA TYR A 135 -11.99 -2.68 11.40
C TYR A 135 -12.32 -3.61 10.22
N ARG A 136 -13.45 -4.33 10.30
CA ARG A 136 -13.94 -5.18 9.20
C ARG A 136 -14.35 -4.36 7.97
N SER A 137 -14.94 -3.20 8.16
CA SER A 137 -15.29 -2.30 7.06
C SER A 137 -14.03 -1.92 6.28
N GLU A 138 -12.99 -1.44 6.96
CA GLU A 138 -11.73 -1.05 6.30
C GLU A 138 -11.05 -2.24 5.63
N THR A 139 -11.01 -3.42 6.29
CA THR A 139 -10.48 -4.64 5.66
C THR A 139 -11.21 -4.98 4.37
N ASN A 140 -12.53 -4.82 4.34
CA ASN A 140 -13.32 -5.11 3.15
C ASN A 140 -13.08 -4.09 2.03
N THR A 141 -12.97 -2.80 2.37
CA THR A 141 -12.66 -1.73 1.40
C THR A 141 -11.31 -2.00 0.74
N ILE A 142 -10.26 -2.20 1.55
CA ILE A 142 -8.90 -2.50 1.07
C ILE A 142 -8.87 -3.73 0.16
N ASN A 143 -9.54 -4.82 0.57
CA ASN A 143 -9.55 -6.07 -0.20
C ASN A 143 -10.36 -5.98 -1.50
N SER A 144 -11.30 -5.04 -1.59
CA SER A 144 -12.15 -4.86 -2.77
C SER A 144 -11.58 -3.86 -3.77
N ASP A 145 -10.51 -3.14 -3.39
CA ASP A 145 -9.86 -2.15 -4.23
C ASP A 145 -9.23 -2.78 -5.49
N ASN A 146 -9.23 -2.04 -6.60
CA ASN A 146 -8.77 -2.53 -7.89
C ASN A 146 -7.27 -2.27 -8.15
N TYR A 147 -6.53 -1.70 -7.20
CA TYR A 147 -5.12 -1.32 -7.34
C TYR A 147 -4.24 -2.40 -7.98
N ASN A 148 -4.26 -3.63 -7.46
CA ASN A 148 -3.46 -4.72 -8.01
C ASN A 148 -3.85 -5.05 -9.46
N THR A 149 -5.12 -4.86 -9.84
CA THR A 149 -5.56 -4.99 -11.23
C THR A 149 -4.95 -3.90 -12.11
N LEU A 150 -4.91 -2.65 -11.63
CA LEU A 150 -4.25 -1.54 -12.35
C LEU A 150 -2.74 -1.79 -12.50
N VAL A 151 -2.08 -2.33 -11.48
CA VAL A 151 -0.65 -2.71 -11.56
C VAL A 151 -0.43 -3.81 -12.61
N ARG A 152 -1.30 -4.84 -12.67
CA ARG A 152 -1.23 -5.89 -13.71
C ARG A 152 -1.41 -5.31 -15.11
N GLN A 153 -2.41 -4.43 -15.29
CA GLN A 153 -2.65 -3.74 -16.55
C GLN A 153 -1.41 -2.96 -17.01
N TYR A 154 -0.76 -2.20 -16.12
CA TYR A 154 0.50 -1.53 -16.42
C TYR A 154 1.60 -2.49 -16.90
N TYR A 155 1.76 -3.64 -16.22
CA TYR A 155 2.77 -4.62 -16.62
C TYR A 155 2.46 -5.31 -17.96
N ASP A 156 1.18 -5.52 -18.26
CA ASP A 156 0.74 -6.09 -19.53
C ASP A 156 0.86 -5.10 -20.70
N GLU A 157 0.50 -3.83 -20.50
CA GLU A 157 0.66 -2.76 -21.50
C GLU A 157 2.13 -2.50 -21.85
N THR A 158 3.04 -2.73 -20.90
CA THR A 158 4.49 -2.51 -21.07
C THR A 158 5.27 -3.77 -21.48
N LYS A 159 4.58 -4.86 -21.83
CA LYS A 159 5.18 -6.20 -22.02
C LYS A 159 5.93 -6.42 -23.35
N GLY A 160 5.84 -5.52 -24.33
CA GLY A 160 6.51 -5.63 -25.64
C GLY A 160 7.92 -5.02 -25.72
N ILE A 161 8.70 -5.35 -26.75
CA ILE A 161 9.93 -4.61 -27.12
C ILE A 161 9.49 -3.38 -27.95
N PRO A 162 9.95 -2.14 -27.65
CA PRO A 162 11.03 -1.75 -26.73
C PRO A 162 10.63 -1.49 -25.26
N GLY A 163 9.36 -1.60 -24.88
CA GLY A 163 8.87 -1.37 -23.51
C GLY A 163 9.57 -2.18 -22.42
N SER A 164 9.95 -3.43 -22.70
CA SER A 164 10.72 -4.28 -21.79
C SER A 164 12.12 -3.76 -21.49
N LEU A 165 12.77 -3.07 -22.45
CA LEU A 165 14.07 -2.44 -22.26
C LEU A 165 13.94 -1.14 -21.45
N PHE A 166 12.89 -0.36 -21.69
CA PHE A 166 12.62 0.87 -20.93
C PHE A 166 12.28 0.58 -19.47
N ARG A 167 11.62 -0.55 -19.18
CA ARG A 167 11.31 -1.01 -17.82
C ARG A 167 12.55 -1.32 -16.97
N LEU A 168 13.71 -1.57 -17.57
CA LEU A 168 14.96 -1.79 -16.83
C LEU A 168 15.46 -0.51 -16.15
N ILE A 169 15.10 0.65 -16.69
CA ILE A 169 15.56 1.97 -16.23
C ILE A 169 14.41 2.85 -15.70
N ALA A 170 13.15 2.48 -15.96
CA ALA A 170 11.97 3.13 -15.39
C ALA A 170 11.71 2.68 -13.94
N LYS A 171 10.94 3.49 -13.22
CA LYS A 171 10.40 3.15 -11.90
C LYS A 171 9.53 1.89 -12.03
N LYS A 172 9.57 1.04 -10.99
CA LYS A 172 8.73 -0.16 -10.90
C LYS A 172 7.46 0.14 -10.12
N ALA A 173 6.32 -0.33 -10.62
CA ALA A 173 5.10 -0.37 -9.85
C ALA A 173 5.20 -1.50 -8.82
N GLU A 174 4.85 -1.22 -7.57
CA GLU A 174 4.78 -2.23 -6.51
C GLU A 174 3.39 -2.87 -6.50
N TYR A 175 3.32 -4.16 -6.20
CA TYR A 175 2.05 -4.80 -5.87
C TYR A 175 1.76 -4.64 -4.38
N PHE A 176 0.48 -4.65 -4.04
CA PHE A 176 -0.02 -4.76 -2.67
C PHE A 176 -0.59 -6.17 -2.44
N GLU A 177 0.28 -7.19 -2.49
CA GLU A 177 -0.06 -8.61 -2.32
C GLU A 177 1.13 -9.44 -1.79
#